data_AF-A0A7C1BT39-F1
#
_entry.id   AF-A0A7C1BT39-F1
#
_cell.length_a   1.000
_cell.length_b   1.000
_cell.length_c   1.000
_cell.angle_alpha   90.00
_cell.angle_beta   90.00
_cell.angle_gamma   90.00
#
_symmetry.space_group_name_H-M   'P 1'
#
loop_
_entity.id
_entity.type
_entity.pdbx_description
1 polymer ?
#
loop_
_entity_poly.entity_id
_entity_poly.type
_entity_poly.pdbx_seq_one_letter_code
_entity_poly.pdbx_strand_id
1 'polypeptide(L)'
;MPRIKYYSIRMQSVRTGEHVSGAEGIYEKDDVKKIVQQYTTRALTHEKGRADEIRLTVEELKEKVHRISTLPLSTINTRDPESAKRAATRILSSVGITERAIEEAFKALTVGITMRGAILMDIEGVRLEPDLLRGVRVTRMGITKKASADLSRKLTRHSLNNDTVKEALILASKVHKYRMVLGELCISDDPNYTTGY
;
A
#
# COMPACT_ATOMS: atom_id res chain seq x y z
N MET A 1 12.02 -32.36 6.18
CA MET A 1 12.55 -31.00 5.94
C MET A 1 12.00 -30.06 7.00
N PRO A 2 12.82 -29.22 7.67
CA PRO A 2 12.31 -28.25 8.62
C PRO A 2 11.37 -27.26 7.93
N ARG A 3 10.25 -26.90 8.57
CA ARG A 3 9.33 -25.88 8.06
C ARG A 3 10.06 -24.54 8.01
N ILE A 4 10.14 -23.92 6.84
CA ILE A 4 10.65 -22.55 6.68
C ILE A 4 9.75 -21.64 7.52
N LYS A 5 10.37 -20.91 8.46
CA LYS A 5 9.69 -19.93 9.30
C LYS A 5 9.73 -18.56 8.64
N TYR A 6 8.56 -17.93 8.56
CA TYR A 6 8.41 -16.57 8.04
C TYR A 6 8.09 -15.60 9.18
N TYR A 7 8.61 -14.38 9.06
CA TYR A 7 8.38 -13.29 9.99
C TYR A 7 7.76 -12.11 9.26
N SER A 8 6.71 -11.53 9.83
CA SER A 8 6.22 -10.21 9.43
C SER A 8 7.05 -9.16 10.15
N ILE A 9 7.69 -8.28 9.39
CA ILE A 9 8.47 -7.15 9.90
C ILE A 9 7.74 -5.89 9.48
N ARG A 10 7.40 -5.05 10.45
CA ARG A 10 6.69 -3.78 10.25
C ARG A 10 7.48 -2.67 10.91
N MET A 11 7.63 -1.56 10.22
CA MET A 11 8.26 -0.35 10.74
C MET A 11 7.33 0.84 10.50
N GLN A 12 7.25 1.70 11.51
CA GLN A 12 6.66 3.02 11.42
C GLN A 12 7.61 4.02 12.08
N SER A 13 7.81 5.16 11.44
CA SER A 13 8.56 6.27 12.00
C SER A 13 7.73 7.56 12.03
N VAL A 14 8.01 8.37 13.05
CA VAL A 14 7.31 9.61 13.37
C VAL A 14 8.35 10.70 13.64
N ARG A 15 8.00 11.94 13.34
CA ARG A 15 8.74 13.14 13.73
C ARG A 15 7.74 14.16 14.24
N THR A 16 7.94 14.66 15.47
CA THR A 16 7.08 15.68 16.09
C THR A 16 5.58 15.34 16.04
N GLY A 17 5.24 14.05 16.16
CA GLY A 17 3.86 13.57 16.10
C GLY A 17 3.32 13.25 14.71
N GLU A 18 4.04 13.61 13.64
CA GLU A 18 3.64 13.37 12.24
C GLU A 18 4.31 12.13 11.64
N HIS A 19 3.60 11.44 10.75
CA HIS A 19 4.14 10.27 10.07
C HIS A 19 5.26 10.63 9.09
N VAL A 20 6.40 9.94 9.18
CA VAL A 20 7.54 10.14 8.28
C VAL A 20 7.63 9.02 7.25
N SER A 21 7.73 7.77 7.70
CA SER A 21 7.85 6.61 6.82
C SER A 21 7.25 5.36 7.44
N GLY A 22 6.83 4.44 6.60
CA GLY A 22 6.42 3.10 6.98
C GLY A 22 7.02 2.08 6.02
N ALA A 23 7.25 0.86 6.51
CA ALA A 23 7.64 -0.25 5.68
C ALA A 23 7.10 -1.55 6.26
N GLU A 24 6.76 -2.49 5.39
CA GLU A 24 6.29 -3.81 5.80
C GLU A 24 6.72 -4.89 4.81
N GLY A 25 7.05 -6.08 5.34
CA GLY A 25 7.31 -7.24 4.52
C GLY A 25 7.23 -8.55 5.30
N ILE A 26 7.20 -9.66 4.55
CA ILE A 26 7.31 -11.03 5.07
C ILE A 26 8.64 -11.61 4.62
N TYR A 27 9.44 -12.08 5.57
CA TYR A 27 10.81 -12.53 5.33
C TYR A 27 11.11 -13.86 6.00
N GLU A 28 12.08 -14.60 5.47
CA GLU A 28 12.58 -15.81 6.11
C GLU A 28 13.41 -15.45 7.34
N LYS A 29 13.50 -16.36 8.31
CA LYS A 29 14.23 -16.17 9.57
C LYS A 29 15.63 -15.58 9.37
N ASP A 30 16.35 -16.05 8.37
CA ASP A 30 17.75 -15.67 8.13
C ASP A 30 17.90 -14.23 7.59
N ASP A 31 16.84 -13.68 6.98
CA ASP A 31 16.83 -12.31 6.48
C ASP A 31 16.45 -11.28 7.57
N VAL A 32 15.91 -11.71 8.72
CA VAL A 32 15.32 -10.81 9.74
C VAL A 32 16.29 -9.70 10.17
N LYS A 33 17.53 -10.05 10.53
CA LYS A 33 18.54 -9.07 10.98
C LYS A 33 18.82 -7.99 9.93
N LYS A 34 18.97 -8.42 8.67
CA LYS A 34 19.23 -7.53 7.53
C LYS A 34 18.06 -6.57 7.32
N ILE A 35 16.84 -7.06 7.37
CA ILE A 35 15.65 -6.23 7.15
C ILE A 35 15.43 -5.24 8.29
N VAL A 36 15.65 -5.65 9.54
CA VAL A 36 15.59 -4.74 10.69
C VAL A 36 16.56 -3.58 10.51
N GLN A 37 17.81 -3.85 10.12
CA GLN A 37 18.78 -2.81 9.84
C GLN A 37 18.33 -1.89 8.70
N GLN A 38 17.83 -2.47 7.59
CA GLN A 38 17.35 -1.70 6.44
C GLN A 38 16.19 -0.75 6.81
N TYR A 39 15.21 -1.24 7.57
CA TYR A 39 14.05 -0.45 7.98
C TYR A 39 14.44 0.65 8.97
N THR A 40 15.35 0.36 9.90
CA THR A 40 15.90 1.38 10.80
C THR A 40 16.65 2.46 10.02
N THR A 41 17.47 2.09 9.03
CA THR A 41 18.15 3.07 8.17
C THR A 41 17.14 3.94 7.43
N ARG A 42 16.12 3.34 6.80
CA ARG A 42 15.04 4.07 6.10
C ARG A 42 14.38 5.10 7.01
N ALA A 43 14.10 4.74 8.27
CA ALA A 43 13.49 5.65 9.23
C ALA A 43 14.40 6.83 9.64
N LEU A 44 15.72 6.62 9.66
CA LEU A 44 16.71 7.62 10.05
C LEU A 44 17.12 8.57 8.91
N THR A 45 16.99 8.14 7.66
CA THR A 45 17.47 8.87 6.46
C THR A 45 16.36 9.25 5.49
N HIS A 46 15.10 9.25 5.91
CA HIS A 46 13.97 9.52 5.03
C HIS A 46 13.96 10.98 4.52
N GLU A 47 13.47 11.21 3.30
CA GLU A 47 13.43 12.54 2.67
C GLU A 47 12.52 13.53 3.42
N LYS A 48 11.45 13.03 4.04
CA LYS A 48 10.58 13.81 4.95
C LYS A 48 11.26 14.18 6.29
N GLY A 49 12.52 13.77 6.49
CA GLY A 49 13.37 14.10 7.63
C GLY A 49 13.67 12.92 8.55
N ARG A 50 14.62 13.12 9.46
CA ARG A 50 14.99 12.13 10.48
C ARG A 50 13.88 11.98 11.53
N ALA A 51 13.45 10.75 11.76
CA ALA A 51 12.48 10.42 12.81
C ALA A 51 13.05 10.61 14.22
N ASP A 52 12.20 11.07 15.15
CA ASP A 52 12.47 11.10 16.59
C ASP A 52 11.92 9.85 17.31
N GLU A 53 10.94 9.17 16.70
CA GLU A 53 10.40 7.91 17.18
C GLU A 53 10.36 6.85 16.06
N ILE A 54 10.84 5.64 16.35
CA ILE A 54 10.79 4.48 15.44
C ILE A 54 10.17 3.31 16.18
N ARG A 55 9.06 2.78 15.65
CA ARG A 55 8.43 1.55 16.12
C ARG A 55 8.69 0.44 15.11
N LEU A 56 9.38 -0.61 15.55
CA LEU A 56 9.65 -1.80 14.74
C LEU A 56 9.05 -3.02 15.43
N THR A 57 8.28 -3.82 14.70
CA THR A 57 7.68 -5.07 15.17
C THR A 57 8.16 -6.22 14.30
N VAL A 58 8.66 -7.28 14.94
CA VAL A 58 9.01 -8.56 14.30
C VAL A 58 8.15 -9.65 14.91
N GLU A 59 7.31 -10.29 14.10
CA GLU A 59 6.36 -11.32 14.54
C GLU A 59 6.55 -12.60 13.71
N GLU A 60 6.72 -13.76 14.36
CA GLU A 60 6.69 -15.06 13.68
C GLU A 60 5.27 -15.35 13.17
N LEU A 61 5.13 -15.62 11.87
CA LEU A 61 3.85 -16.00 11.29
C LEU A 61 3.52 -17.45 11.67
N LYS A 62 2.45 -17.61 12.45
CA LYS A 62 1.91 -18.92 12.84
C LYS A 62 1.17 -19.61 11.68
N GLU A 63 0.58 -18.81 10.79
CA GLU A 63 -0.16 -19.28 9.63
C GLU A 63 0.74 -19.49 8.41
N LYS A 64 0.30 -20.35 7.49
CA LYS A 64 1.01 -20.59 6.24
C LYS A 64 0.94 -19.34 5.36
N VAL A 65 2.08 -18.91 4.83
CA VAL A 65 2.13 -17.82 3.83
C VAL A 65 1.51 -18.30 2.53
N HIS A 66 0.50 -17.56 2.06
CA HIS A 66 -0.17 -17.83 0.79
C HIS A 66 0.54 -17.06 -0.32
N ARG A 67 0.86 -17.74 -1.42
CA ARG A 67 1.51 -17.13 -2.58
C ARG A 67 0.47 -16.80 -3.64
N ILE A 68 0.50 -15.58 -4.11
CA ILE A 68 -0.36 -15.07 -5.18
C ILE A 68 0.49 -14.36 -6.23
N SER A 69 -0.01 -14.27 -7.45
CA SER A 69 0.55 -13.39 -8.47
C SER A 69 0.18 -11.94 -8.17
N THR A 70 1.06 -11.01 -8.54
CA THR A 70 0.70 -9.59 -8.54
C THR A 70 -0.38 -9.32 -9.59
N LEU A 71 -1.11 -8.22 -9.43
CA LEU A 71 -1.98 -7.67 -10.47
C LEU A 71 -1.16 -7.31 -11.72
N PRO A 72 -1.77 -7.37 -12.91
CA PRO A 72 -1.20 -6.73 -14.09
C PRO A 72 -1.11 -5.22 -13.85
N LEU A 73 -0.07 -4.59 -14.41
CA LEU A 73 0.15 -3.15 -14.30
C LEU A 73 -0.02 -2.51 -15.67
N SER A 74 -0.83 -1.44 -15.71
CA SER A 74 -1.01 -0.56 -16.86
C SER A 74 -1.00 0.88 -16.39
N THR A 75 -0.36 1.77 -17.16
CA THR A 75 -0.29 3.20 -16.84
C THR A 75 -1.20 3.98 -17.78
N ILE A 76 -2.04 4.85 -17.21
CA ILE A 76 -2.86 5.81 -17.95
C ILE A 76 -2.28 7.19 -17.66
N ASN A 77 -1.65 7.79 -18.67
CA ASN A 77 -1.17 9.16 -18.55
C ASN A 77 -2.32 10.14 -18.75
N THR A 78 -2.51 11.05 -17.80
CA THR A 78 -3.54 12.09 -17.84
C THR A 78 -2.91 13.47 -17.75
N ARG A 79 -3.60 14.48 -18.26
CA ARG A 79 -3.05 15.84 -18.37
C ARG A 79 -3.25 16.67 -17.10
N ASP A 80 -4.27 16.34 -16.34
CA ASP A 80 -4.73 17.11 -15.18
C ASP A 80 -5.49 16.21 -14.19
N PRO A 81 -5.69 16.64 -12.92
CA PRO A 81 -6.42 15.85 -11.92
C PRO A 81 -7.85 15.49 -12.33
N GLU A 82 -8.53 16.36 -13.09
CA GLU A 82 -9.90 16.13 -13.53
C GLU A 82 -10.00 15.00 -14.57
N SER A 83 -9.03 14.91 -15.48
CA SER A 83 -8.93 13.79 -16.44
C SER A 83 -8.53 12.48 -15.76
N ALA A 84 -7.72 12.54 -14.70
CA ALA A 84 -7.44 11.38 -13.83
C ALA A 84 -8.71 10.90 -13.12
N LYS A 85 -9.46 11.82 -12.48
CA LYS A 85 -10.74 11.52 -11.83
C LYS A 85 -11.73 10.87 -12.81
N ARG A 86 -11.91 11.44 -14.00
CA ARG A 86 -12.77 10.85 -15.06
C ARG A 86 -12.31 9.48 -15.54
N ALA A 87 -11.01 9.20 -15.56
CA ALA A 87 -10.50 7.88 -15.91
C ALA A 87 -10.79 6.86 -14.80
N ALA A 88 -10.47 7.21 -13.55
CA ALA A 88 -10.76 6.39 -12.38
C ALA A 88 -12.25 6.09 -12.23
N THR A 89 -13.13 7.09 -12.38
CA THR A 89 -14.59 6.88 -12.34
C THR A 89 -15.03 5.87 -13.40
N ARG A 90 -14.58 5.99 -14.65
CA ARG A 90 -14.94 5.02 -15.70
C ARG A 90 -14.48 3.60 -15.39
N ILE A 91 -13.28 3.44 -14.81
CA ILE A 91 -12.74 2.12 -14.44
C ILE A 91 -13.56 1.52 -13.29
N LEU A 92 -13.79 2.28 -12.22
CA LEU A 92 -14.54 1.82 -11.05
C LEU A 92 -16.00 1.50 -11.40
N SER A 93 -16.66 2.33 -12.22
CA SER A 93 -18.01 2.04 -12.71
C SER A 93 -18.07 0.77 -13.55
N SER A 94 -17.03 0.47 -14.33
CA SER A 94 -16.99 -0.73 -15.17
C SER A 94 -16.97 -2.05 -14.39
N VAL A 95 -16.61 -2.01 -13.10
CA VAL A 95 -16.64 -3.17 -12.20
C VAL A 95 -17.85 -3.19 -11.27
N GLY A 96 -18.86 -2.35 -11.55
CA GLY A 96 -20.15 -2.35 -10.84
C GLY A 96 -20.20 -1.48 -9.59
N ILE A 97 -19.24 -0.58 -9.38
CA ILE A 97 -19.30 0.41 -8.30
C ILE A 97 -20.17 1.59 -8.75
N THR A 98 -21.12 2.02 -7.91
CA THR A 98 -22.02 3.12 -8.26
C THR A 98 -21.29 4.45 -8.36
N GLU A 99 -21.79 5.37 -9.21
CA GLU A 99 -21.23 6.72 -9.32
C GLU A 99 -21.24 7.44 -7.97
N ARG A 100 -22.30 7.27 -7.18
CA ARG A 100 -22.41 7.81 -5.83
C ARG A 100 -21.27 7.33 -4.92
N ALA A 101 -20.98 6.03 -4.89
CA ALA A 101 -19.90 5.50 -4.06
C ALA A 101 -18.52 6.03 -4.52
N ILE A 102 -18.32 6.17 -5.83
CA ILE A 102 -17.08 6.75 -6.39
C ILE A 102 -16.94 8.22 -5.98
N GLU A 103 -18.01 9.01 -6.04
CA GLU A 103 -18.02 10.40 -5.61
C GLU A 103 -17.71 10.55 -4.12
N GLU A 104 -18.34 9.73 -3.27
CA GLU A 104 -18.07 9.72 -1.83
C GLU A 104 -16.63 9.27 -1.53
N ALA A 105 -16.07 8.32 -2.28
CA ALA A 105 -14.67 7.93 -2.15
C ALA A 105 -13.71 9.10 -2.48
N PHE A 106 -13.93 9.81 -3.60
CA PHE A 106 -13.14 11.00 -3.94
C PHE A 106 -13.28 12.12 -2.91
N LYS A 107 -14.48 12.34 -2.39
CA LYS A 107 -14.72 13.33 -1.34
C LYS A 107 -13.98 12.95 -0.06
N ALA A 108 -14.02 11.68 0.34
CA ALA A 108 -13.33 11.20 1.53
C ALA A 108 -11.80 11.28 1.42
N LEU A 109 -11.24 11.19 0.21
CA LEU A 109 -9.80 11.34 -0.03
C LEU A 109 -9.34 12.81 -0.06
N THR A 110 -10.23 13.75 -0.40
CA THR A 110 -9.89 15.18 -0.57
C THR A 110 -10.32 16.06 0.60
N VAL A 111 -11.22 15.57 1.46
CA VAL A 111 -11.79 16.33 2.58
C VAL A 111 -11.41 15.67 3.90
N GLY A 112 -10.85 16.47 4.82
CA GLY A 112 -10.60 16.06 6.20
C GLY A 112 -9.14 15.74 6.51
N ILE A 113 -8.93 14.91 7.52
CA ILE A 113 -7.61 14.53 8.02
C ILE A 113 -7.15 13.26 7.30
N THR A 114 -5.92 13.24 6.81
CA THR A 114 -5.29 12.04 6.24
C THR A 114 -5.32 10.89 7.24
N MET A 115 -6.00 9.81 6.87
CA MET A 115 -6.12 8.61 7.69
C MET A 115 -4.83 7.78 7.63
N ARG A 116 -4.63 6.91 8.63
CA ARG A 116 -3.45 6.01 8.73
C ARG A 116 -3.70 4.60 8.16
N GLY A 117 -4.83 4.43 7.50
CA GLY A 117 -5.35 3.18 6.94
C GLY A 117 -6.42 3.49 5.89
N ALA A 118 -7.01 2.44 5.30
CA ALA A 118 -8.01 2.55 4.26
C ALA A 118 -9.41 2.74 4.84
N ILE A 119 -10.24 3.47 4.09
CA ILE A 119 -11.70 3.49 4.25
C ILE A 119 -12.24 2.19 3.64
N LEU A 120 -13.18 1.55 4.32
CA LEU A 120 -13.97 0.48 3.74
C LEU A 120 -15.32 1.06 3.36
N MET A 121 -15.68 0.98 2.08
CA MET A 121 -16.90 1.59 1.58
C MET A 121 -17.76 0.53 0.89
N ASP A 122 -19.06 0.53 1.16
CA ASP A 122 -20.00 -0.29 0.39
C ASP A 122 -20.32 0.34 -0.98
N ILE A 123 -21.11 -0.39 -1.78
CA ILE A 123 -21.47 0.05 -3.13
C ILE A 123 -22.40 1.28 -3.15
N GLU A 124 -22.96 1.70 -2.02
CA GLU A 124 -23.83 2.87 -1.89
C GLU A 124 -23.09 4.11 -1.36
N GLY A 125 -21.79 3.98 -1.05
CA GLY A 125 -20.96 5.05 -0.54
C GLY A 125 -20.93 5.15 0.99
N VAL A 126 -21.40 4.13 1.71
CA VAL A 126 -21.41 4.10 3.18
C VAL A 126 -20.11 3.53 3.71
N ARG A 127 -19.50 4.23 4.68
CA ARG A 127 -18.28 3.79 5.36
C ARG A 127 -18.59 2.64 6.33
N LEU A 128 -17.76 1.60 6.32
CA LEU A 128 -17.95 0.32 7.02
C LEU A 128 -16.84 0.01 8.02
N GLU A 129 -15.71 0.72 7.98
CA GLU A 129 -14.63 0.47 8.93
C GLU A 129 -15.05 0.81 10.37
N PRO A 130 -14.55 0.06 11.37
CA PRO A 130 -14.96 0.25 12.77
C PRO A 130 -14.43 1.54 13.39
N ASP A 131 -13.33 2.08 12.89
CA ASP A 131 -12.71 3.33 13.36
C ASP A 131 -12.55 4.29 12.19
N LEU A 132 -13.45 5.27 12.11
CA LEU A 132 -13.52 6.25 11.02
C LEU A 132 -12.35 7.25 11.02
N LEU A 133 -11.60 7.38 12.12
CA LEU A 133 -10.43 8.27 12.18
C LEU A 133 -9.15 7.53 11.79
N ARG A 134 -9.07 6.23 12.07
CA ARG A 134 -7.88 5.42 11.80
C ARG A 134 -7.94 4.68 10.47
N GLY A 135 -9.09 4.12 10.11
CA GLY A 135 -9.22 3.20 8.99
C GLY A 135 -8.70 1.78 9.28
N VAL A 136 -8.78 0.93 8.26
CA VAL A 136 -8.27 -0.45 8.29
C VAL A 136 -6.90 -0.50 7.63
N ARG A 137 -5.90 -1.05 8.32
CA ARG A 137 -4.54 -1.16 7.78
C ARG A 137 -4.28 -2.55 7.24
N VAL A 138 -3.99 -2.64 5.95
CA VAL A 138 -3.52 -3.87 5.31
C VAL A 138 -2.13 -4.18 5.85
N THR A 139 -1.94 -5.38 6.40
CA THR A 139 -0.67 -5.85 6.96
C THR A 139 -0.45 -7.32 6.58
N ARG A 140 0.68 -7.92 6.93
CA ARG A 140 1.13 -9.28 6.62
C ARG A 140 1.12 -9.54 5.12
N MET A 141 1.94 -8.77 4.40
CA MET A 141 2.16 -8.90 2.96
C MET A 141 3.65 -8.73 2.64
N GLY A 142 4.05 -9.20 1.46
CA GLY A 142 5.42 -9.11 0.99
C GLY A 142 5.56 -9.72 -0.39
N ILE A 143 6.78 -9.71 -0.91
CA ILE A 143 7.11 -10.24 -2.23
C ILE A 143 8.30 -11.20 -2.14
N THR A 144 8.26 -12.30 -2.89
CA THR A 144 9.38 -13.25 -2.93
C THR A 144 10.60 -12.62 -3.61
N LYS A 145 11.81 -13.07 -3.27
CA LYS A 145 13.07 -12.59 -3.88
C LYS A 145 13.04 -12.66 -5.42
N LYS A 146 12.58 -13.79 -5.97
CA LYS A 146 12.44 -13.99 -7.42
C LYS A 146 11.44 -13.00 -8.04
N ALA A 147 10.24 -12.91 -7.47
CA ALA A 147 9.20 -12.01 -8.00
C ALA A 147 9.63 -10.53 -7.91
N SER A 148 10.35 -10.14 -6.85
CA SER A 148 10.89 -8.78 -6.68
C SER A 148 11.92 -8.43 -7.76
N ALA A 149 12.82 -9.36 -8.08
CA ALA A 149 13.79 -9.17 -9.16
C ALA A 149 13.12 -9.05 -10.54
N ASP A 150 12.13 -9.90 -10.82
CA ASP A 150 11.38 -9.86 -12.08
C ASP A 150 10.51 -8.59 -12.19
N LEU A 151 9.85 -8.19 -11.11
CA LEU A 151 9.08 -6.95 -11.04
C LEU A 151 9.98 -5.73 -11.28
N SER A 152 11.13 -5.66 -10.58
CA SER A 152 12.08 -4.56 -10.75
C SER A 152 12.55 -4.44 -12.21
N ARG A 153 12.87 -5.56 -12.86
CA ARG A 153 13.26 -5.58 -14.28
C ARG A 153 12.17 -5.04 -15.20
N LYS A 154 10.91 -5.40 -14.94
CA LYS A 154 9.75 -4.92 -15.72
C LYS A 154 9.53 -3.42 -15.49
N LEU A 155 9.52 -2.97 -14.24
CA LEU A 155 9.28 -1.58 -13.88
C LEU A 155 10.39 -0.64 -14.41
N THR A 156 11.65 -1.08 -14.44
CA THR A 156 12.75 -0.27 -14.98
C THR A 156 12.53 0.09 -16.44
N ARG A 157 11.96 -0.82 -17.24
CA ARG A 157 11.65 -0.55 -18.66
C ARG A 157 10.61 0.54 -18.86
N HIS A 158 9.83 0.85 -17.83
CA HIS A 158 8.79 1.87 -17.84
C HIS A 158 9.13 3.08 -16.96
N SER A 159 10.36 3.16 -16.42
CA SER A 159 10.77 4.22 -15.47
C SER A 159 9.92 4.29 -14.19
N LEU A 160 9.35 3.15 -13.76
CA LEU A 160 8.49 3.02 -12.58
C LEU A 160 9.14 2.22 -11.44
N ASN A 161 10.44 1.96 -11.52
CA ASN A 161 11.15 1.12 -10.56
C ASN A 161 11.50 1.88 -9.27
N ASN A 162 10.48 2.22 -8.49
CA ASN A 162 10.61 2.83 -7.16
C ASN A 162 9.84 2.03 -6.11
N ASP A 163 10.12 2.30 -4.83
CA ASP A 163 9.50 1.57 -3.72
C ASP A 163 7.99 1.85 -3.63
N THR A 164 7.54 3.07 -3.91
CA THR A 164 6.11 3.45 -3.90
C THR A 164 5.28 2.54 -4.81
N VAL A 165 5.69 2.36 -6.07
CA VAL A 165 4.97 1.51 -7.04
C VAL A 165 5.00 0.04 -6.61
N LYS A 166 6.13 -0.45 -6.09
CA LYS A 166 6.25 -1.83 -5.63
C LYS A 166 5.37 -2.11 -4.43
N GLU A 167 5.42 -1.25 -3.43
CA GLU A 167 4.65 -1.36 -2.19
C GLU A 167 3.14 -1.28 -2.49
N ALA A 168 2.71 -0.30 -3.30
CA ALA A 168 1.34 -0.17 -3.77
C ALA A 168 0.87 -1.42 -4.53
N LEU A 169 1.66 -1.92 -5.49
CA LEU A 169 1.28 -3.11 -6.25
C LEU A 169 1.14 -4.35 -5.37
N ILE A 170 2.04 -4.55 -4.39
CA ILE A 170 1.96 -5.68 -3.45
C ILE A 170 0.69 -5.57 -2.59
N LEU A 171 0.40 -4.37 -2.07
CA LEU A 171 -0.78 -4.09 -1.27
C LEU A 171 -2.06 -4.34 -2.07
N ALA A 172 -2.23 -3.66 -3.20
CA ALA A 172 -3.41 -3.77 -4.05
C ALA A 172 -3.62 -5.22 -4.54
N SER A 173 -2.53 -5.92 -4.85
CA SER A 173 -2.62 -7.34 -5.22
C SER A 173 -3.16 -8.21 -4.09
N LYS A 174 -2.80 -7.94 -2.83
CA LYS A 174 -3.37 -8.65 -1.69
C LYS A 174 -4.83 -8.28 -1.48
N VAL A 175 -5.15 -6.99 -1.49
CA VAL A 175 -6.50 -6.46 -1.26
C VAL A 175 -7.48 -7.02 -2.29
N HIS A 176 -7.13 -6.96 -3.57
CA HIS A 176 -7.95 -7.46 -4.67
C HIS A 176 -8.20 -8.98 -4.62
N LYS A 177 -7.41 -9.77 -3.89
CA LYS A 177 -7.71 -11.20 -3.72
C LYS A 177 -8.90 -11.46 -2.80
N TYR A 178 -9.31 -10.49 -2.00
CA TYR A 178 -10.49 -10.64 -1.18
C TYR A 178 -11.75 -10.48 -2.04
N ARG A 179 -12.60 -11.52 -2.07
CA ARG A 179 -13.73 -11.63 -3.02
C ARG A 179 -14.77 -10.53 -2.93
N MET A 180 -14.84 -9.82 -1.80
CA MET A 180 -15.81 -8.74 -1.59
C MET A 180 -15.24 -7.36 -1.95
N VAL A 181 -13.96 -7.27 -2.33
CA VAL A 181 -13.38 -6.02 -2.83
C VAL A 181 -13.59 -5.95 -4.33
N LEU A 182 -14.45 -5.00 -4.77
CA LEU A 182 -14.72 -4.77 -6.19
C LEU A 182 -13.63 -3.89 -6.84
N GLY A 183 -13.09 -2.94 -6.10
CA GLY A 183 -12.07 -2.01 -6.56
C GLY A 183 -11.40 -1.29 -5.39
N GLU A 184 -10.29 -0.63 -5.68
CA GLU A 184 -9.53 0.21 -4.76
C GLU A 184 -9.23 1.53 -5.48
N LEU A 185 -9.30 2.64 -4.75
CA LEU A 185 -8.92 3.96 -5.22
C LEU A 185 -7.89 4.51 -4.24
N CYS A 186 -6.72 4.89 -4.73
CA CYS A 186 -5.62 5.36 -3.90
C CYS A 186 -4.94 6.59 -4.51
N ILE A 187 -4.74 7.60 -3.66
CA ILE A 187 -3.87 8.74 -3.96
C ILE A 187 -2.82 8.85 -2.85
N SER A 188 -1.62 9.30 -3.21
CA SER A 188 -0.55 9.54 -2.25
C SER A 188 -0.86 10.75 -1.38
N ASP A 189 -0.47 10.69 -0.10
CA ASP A 189 -0.46 11.82 0.83
C ASP A 189 0.85 12.64 0.74
N ASP A 190 1.82 12.18 -0.05
CA ASP A 190 3.04 12.91 -0.35
C ASP A 190 2.77 14.03 -1.38
N PRO A 191 2.97 15.31 -1.02
CA PRO A 191 2.72 16.44 -1.94
C PRO A 191 3.61 16.43 -3.19
N ASN A 192 4.74 15.71 -3.16
CA ASN A 192 5.65 15.59 -4.29
C ASN A 192 5.35 14.38 -5.19
N TYR A 193 4.36 13.55 -4.84
CA TYR A 193 3.98 12.37 -5.60
C TYR A 193 2.52 12.45 -6.07
N THR A 194 2.32 12.73 -7.35
CA THR A 194 1.00 13.03 -7.93
C THR A 194 0.32 11.83 -8.59
N THR A 195 0.97 10.66 -8.60
CA THR A 195 0.41 9.45 -9.21
C THR A 195 -0.43 8.68 -8.20
N GLY A 196 -1.65 8.31 -8.59
CA GLY A 196 -2.53 7.40 -7.86
C GLY A 196 -2.81 6.11 -8.65
N TYR A 197 -3.70 5.25 -8.13
CA TYR A 197 -4.19 4.06 -8.83
C TYR A 197 -5.64 3.74 -8.46
#